data_AF-A0A9E3V1R3-F1
#
_entry.id   AF-A0A9E3V1R3-F1
#
_cell.length_a   1.000
_cell.length_b   1.000
_cell.length_c   1.000
_cell.angle_alpha   90.00
_cell.angle_beta   90.00
_cell.angle_gamma   90.00
#
_symmetry.space_group_name_H-M   'P 1'
#
loop_
_entity.id
_entity.type
_entity.pdbx_description
1 polymer ?
#
loop_
_entity_poly.entity_id
_entity_poly.type
_entity_poly.pdbx_seq_one_letter_code
_entity_poly.pdbx_strand_id
1 'polypeptide(L)'
;SPALVFKKAGGRAAWGTACRQCDCAGPWLLVGDRSAGGRWFRWYAQRTRTEELFKDEKSSGWHWEESRVTEPAHAAWLVLLRTLATCLALAWGRG
;
A
#
# COMPACT_ATOMS: atom_id res chain seq x y z
N SER A 1 -18.40 14.96 14.06
CA SER A 1 -18.36 14.21 15.33
C SER A 1 -18.00 12.76 15.06
N PRO A 2 -17.32 12.06 15.99
CA PRO A 2 -17.05 10.63 15.85
C PRO A 2 -18.36 9.82 15.88
N ALA A 3 -18.40 8.72 15.15
CA ALA A 3 -19.51 7.78 15.09
C ALA A 3 -19.15 6.48 15.83
N LEU A 4 -20.16 5.77 16.34
CA LEU A 4 -19.95 4.48 16.98
C LEU A 4 -19.88 3.39 15.90
N VAL A 5 -18.75 2.69 15.83
CA VAL A 5 -18.52 1.59 14.88
C VAL A 5 -18.51 0.28 15.65
N PHE A 6 -19.33 -0.66 15.21
CA PHE A 6 -19.45 -1.97 15.82
C PHE A 6 -18.58 -2.98 15.08
N LYS A 7 -17.62 -3.58 15.78
CA LYS A 7 -16.89 -4.78 15.33
C LYS A 7 -17.31 -5.95 16.21
N LYS A 8 -17.02 -7.18 15.78
CA LYS A 8 -17.29 -8.42 16.55
C LYS A 8 -16.79 -8.39 18.01
N ALA A 9 -15.84 -7.51 18.33
CA ALA A 9 -15.26 -7.29 19.67
C ALA A 9 -15.86 -6.08 20.45
N GLY A 10 -17.03 -5.57 20.06
CA GLY A 10 -17.70 -4.44 20.72
C GLY A 10 -17.68 -3.13 19.91
N GLY A 11 -18.37 -2.11 20.43
CA GLY A 11 -18.44 -0.77 19.84
C GLY A 11 -17.21 0.08 20.17
N ARG A 12 -16.67 0.80 19.19
CA ARG A 12 -15.60 1.79 19.39
C ARG A 12 -15.98 3.09 18.72
N ALA A 13 -15.65 4.21 19.36
CA ALA A 13 -15.75 5.52 18.72
C ALA A 13 -14.72 5.59 17.59
N ALA A 14 -15.17 5.96 16.39
CA ALA A 14 -14.31 6.11 15.23
C ALA A 14 -14.74 7.32 14.41
N TRP A 15 -13.80 7.85 13.65
CA TRP A 15 -14.04 8.87 12.66
C TRP A 15 -14.30 8.19 11.30
N GLY A 16 -15.20 8.76 10.51
CA GLY A 16 -15.49 8.32 9.15
C GLY A 16 -15.28 9.48 8.19
N THR A 17 -14.69 9.21 7.03
CA THR A 17 -14.65 10.16 5.91
C THR A 17 -14.91 9.42 4.61
N ALA A 18 -15.70 10.04 3.73
CA ALA A 18 -16.01 9.52 2.42
C ALA A 18 -15.52 10.50 1.35
N CYS A 19 -14.90 9.98 0.29
CA CYS A 19 -14.66 10.75 -0.92
C CYS A 19 -15.02 9.92 -2.14
N ARG A 20 -15.36 10.61 -3.23
CA ARG A 20 -15.39 10.02 -4.56
C ARG A 20 -14.32 10.72 -5.37
N GLN A 21 -13.31 9.98 -5.78
CA GLN A 21 -12.32 10.48 -6.73
C GLN A 21 -12.83 10.19 -8.15
N CYS A 22 -12.73 11.16 -9.06
CA CYS A 22 -13.28 11.05 -10.41
C CYS A 22 -12.72 9.85 -11.19
N ASP A 23 -11.48 9.46 -10.90
CA ASP A 23 -10.76 8.39 -11.61
C ASP A 23 -10.87 7.02 -10.91
N CYS A 24 -11.75 6.86 -9.93
CA CYS A 24 -11.93 5.61 -9.18
C CYS A 24 -13.30 4.99 -9.45
N ALA A 25 -13.33 3.66 -9.59
CA ALA A 25 -14.55 2.89 -9.88
C ALA A 25 -15.67 3.06 -8.84
N GLY A 26 -15.35 3.51 -7.62
CA GLY A 26 -16.32 3.73 -6.56
C GLY A 26 -15.85 4.73 -5.49
N PRO A 27 -16.79 5.21 -4.65
CA PRO A 27 -16.45 6.09 -3.54
C PRO A 27 -15.64 5.33 -2.49
N TRP A 28 -14.63 5.98 -1.92
CA TRP A 28 -13.86 5.45 -0.81
C TRP A 28 -14.50 5.89 0.50
N LEU A 29 -14.81 4.92 1.35
CA LEU A 29 -15.24 5.14 2.73
C LEU A 29 -14.12 4.68 3.66
N LEU A 30 -13.48 5.63 4.33
CA LEU A 30 -12.39 5.37 5.25
C LEU A 30 -12.87 5.58 6.70
N VAL A 31 -12.50 4.64 7.56
CA VAL A 31 -12.81 4.64 8.99
C VAL A 31 -11.51 4.51 9.77
N GLY A 32 -11.37 5.27 10.84
CA GLY A 32 -10.16 5.29 11.65
C GLY A 32 -10.38 5.92 13.01
N ASP A 33 -9.36 5.85 13.85
CA ASP A 33 -9.38 6.24 15.26
C ASP A 33 -9.22 7.75 15.50
N ARG A 34 -8.72 8.49 14.50
CA ARG A 34 -8.39 9.92 14.62
C ARG A 34 -9.03 10.79 13.53
N SER A 35 -9.46 12.01 13.85
CA SER A 35 -9.91 12.94 12.82
C SER A 35 -8.74 13.39 11.94
N ALA A 36 -8.72 12.97 10.67
CA ALA A 36 -7.72 13.48 9.72
C ALA A 36 -8.31 13.94 8.37
N GLY A 37 -9.64 13.83 8.20
CA GLY A 37 -10.36 14.31 7.02
C GLY A 37 -9.71 13.86 5.71
N GLY A 38 -9.49 14.81 4.79
CA GLY A 38 -8.89 14.53 3.48
C GLY A 38 -7.48 13.93 3.50
N ARG A 39 -6.73 14.03 4.61
CA ARG A 39 -5.40 13.39 4.72
C ARG A 39 -5.48 11.85 4.74
N TRP A 40 -6.61 11.27 5.17
CA TRP A 40 -6.80 9.82 5.12
C TRP A 40 -6.75 9.26 3.71
N PHE A 41 -7.33 9.95 2.72
CA PHE A 41 -7.28 9.48 1.35
C PHE A 41 -5.84 9.44 0.81
N ARG A 42 -5.01 10.42 1.18
CA ARG A 42 -3.58 10.43 0.82
C ARG A 42 -2.81 9.29 1.46
N TRP A 43 -3.00 9.05 2.76
CA TRP A 43 -2.35 7.92 3.47
C TRP A 43 -2.86 6.56 2.97
N TYR A 44 -4.16 6.44 2.70
CA TYR A 44 -4.74 5.21 2.19
C TYR A 44 -4.28 4.92 0.77
N ALA A 45 -4.17 5.95 -0.09
CA ALA A 45 -3.58 5.80 -1.42
C ALA A 45 -2.11 5.34 -1.38
N GLN A 46 -1.33 5.75 -0.37
CA GLN A 46 0.02 5.21 -0.18
C GLN A 46 0.00 3.72 0.15
N ARG A 47 -0.94 3.26 0.98
CA ARG A 47 -1.10 1.83 1.31
C ARG A 47 -1.39 0.99 0.07
N THR A 48 -2.31 1.44 -0.79
CA THR A 48 -2.62 0.74 -2.04
C THR A 48 -1.38 0.64 -2.94
N ARG A 49 -0.56 1.69 -3.02
CA ARG A 49 0.71 1.65 -3.77
C ARG A 49 1.67 0.60 -3.24
N THR A 50 1.75 0.44 -1.92
CA THR A 50 2.58 -0.62 -1.32
C THR A 50 2.06 -2.01 -1.70
N GLU A 51 0.75 -2.24 -1.66
CA GLU A 51 0.15 -3.52 -2.05
C GLU A 51 0.35 -3.81 -3.54
N GLU A 52 0.20 -2.82 -4.42
CA GLU A 52 0.48 -2.96 -5.86
C GLU A 52 1.96 -3.18 -6.14
N LEU A 53 2.88 -2.51 -5.43
CA LEU A 53 4.31 -2.77 -5.53
C LEU A 53 4.65 -4.23 -5.18
N PHE A 54 4.05 -4.76 -4.10
CA PHE A 54 4.24 -6.15 -3.72
C PHE A 54 3.58 -7.13 -4.70
N LYS A 55 2.46 -6.77 -5.32
CA LYS A 55 1.84 -7.57 -6.38
C LYS A 55 2.72 -7.59 -7.62
N ASP A 56 3.22 -6.44 -8.07
CA ASP A 56 4.16 -6.34 -9.20
C ASP A 56 5.45 -7.11 -8.92
N GLU A 57 5.98 -7.04 -7.71
CA GLU A 57 7.13 -7.83 -7.29
C GLU A 57 6.86 -9.34 -7.44
N LYS A 58 5.66 -9.81 -7.07
CA LYS A 58 5.29 -11.23 -7.17
C LYS A 58 4.87 -11.66 -8.57
N SER A 59 4.22 -10.78 -9.34
CA SER A 59 3.66 -11.07 -10.67
C SER A 59 4.70 -10.96 -11.77
N SER A 60 5.70 -10.09 -11.62
CA SER A 60 6.81 -9.95 -12.57
C SER A 60 7.74 -11.15 -12.61
N GLY A 61 7.43 -12.22 -11.86
CA GLY A 61 7.86 -13.59 -12.15
C GLY A 61 9.31 -13.65 -12.57
N TRP A 62 10.24 -13.27 -11.69
CA TRP A 62 11.66 -13.11 -12.06
C TRP A 62 12.38 -14.44 -12.31
N HIS A 63 11.62 -15.53 -12.53
CA HIS A 63 12.10 -16.89 -12.68
C HIS A 63 13.27 -17.12 -11.74
N TRP A 64 13.06 -16.89 -10.43
CA TRP A 64 14.16 -16.98 -9.46
C TRP A 64 14.86 -18.34 -9.52
N GLU A 65 14.10 -19.37 -9.94
CA GLU A 65 14.55 -20.73 -10.25
C GLU A 65 15.52 -20.81 -11.44
N GLU A 66 15.49 -19.86 -12.37
CA GLU A 66 16.46 -19.67 -13.45
C GLU A 66 17.66 -18.80 -13.02
N SER A 67 17.57 -18.11 -11.88
CA SER A 67 18.70 -17.40 -11.33
C SER A 67 19.74 -18.40 -10.81
N ARG A 68 21.00 -18.26 -11.22
CA ARG A 68 22.11 -19.09 -10.72
C ARG A 68 22.54 -18.71 -9.29
N VAL A 69 21.72 -17.95 -8.57
CA VAL A 69 22.03 -17.44 -7.23
C VAL A 69 21.63 -18.48 -6.20
N THR A 70 22.59 -19.30 -5.79
CA THR A 70 22.38 -20.36 -4.79
C THR A 70 22.65 -19.91 -3.35
N GLU A 71 23.29 -18.75 -3.18
CA GLU A 71 23.65 -18.20 -1.87
C GLU A 71 22.51 -17.33 -1.31
N PRO A 72 21.86 -17.72 -0.20
CA PRO A 72 20.71 -16.99 0.34
C PRO A 72 21.03 -15.55 0.76
N ALA A 73 22.23 -15.29 1.26
CA ALA A 73 22.65 -13.94 1.62
C ALA A 73 22.73 -13.03 0.38
N HIS A 74 23.25 -13.55 -0.73
CA HIS A 74 23.34 -12.81 -1.99
C HIS A 74 21.95 -12.59 -2.60
N ALA A 75 21.07 -13.58 -2.53
CA ALA A 75 19.66 -13.45 -2.92
C ALA A 75 18.97 -12.29 -2.19
N ALA A 76 19.15 -12.20 -0.87
CA ALA A 76 18.55 -11.13 -0.06
C ALA A 76 19.04 -9.73 -0.47
N TRP A 77 20.33 -9.58 -0.79
CA TRP A 77 20.88 -8.31 -1.28
C TRP A 77 20.31 -7.90 -2.63
N LEU A 78 20.12 -8.85 -3.55
CA LEU A 78 19.54 -8.57 -4.86
C LEU A 78 18.08 -8.13 -4.74
N VAL A 79 17.28 -8.77 -3.89
CA VAL A 79 15.91 -8.36 -3.58
C VAL A 79 15.91 -6.94 -3.00
N LEU A 80 16.78 -6.65 -2.04
CA LEU A 80 16.87 -5.33 -1.42
C LEU A 80 17.20 -4.23 -2.44
N LEU A 81 18.22 -4.44 -3.28
CA LEU A 81 18.63 -3.49 -4.31
C LEU A 81 17.52 -3.25 -5.32
N ARG A 82 16.80 -4.31 -5.72
CA ARG A 82 15.66 -4.22 -6.63
C ARG A 82 14.51 -3.41 -6.04
N THR A 83 14.16 -3.68 -4.79
CA THR A 83 13.12 -2.91 -4.09
C THR A 83 13.49 -1.44 -4.00
N LEU A 84 14.76 -1.14 -3.69
CA LEU A 84 15.28 0.22 -3.65
C LEU A 84 15.21 0.89 -5.04
N ALA A 85 15.66 0.20 -6.10
CA ALA A 85 15.62 0.70 -7.47
C ALA A 85 14.18 0.99 -7.93
N THR A 86 13.23 0.13 -7.57
CA THR A 86 11.82 0.31 -7.90
C THR A 86 11.23 1.52 -7.18
N CYS A 87 11.53 1.67 -5.89
CA CYS A 87 11.15 2.86 -5.12
C CYS A 87 11.73 4.15 -5.72
N LEU A 88 13.00 4.14 -6.15
CA LEU A 88 13.65 5.28 -6.79
C LEU A 88 13.03 5.61 -8.15
N ALA A 89 12.79 4.61 -8.99
CA ALA A 89 12.12 4.79 -10.27
C ALA A 89 10.72 5.42 -10.12
N LEU A 90 9.95 4.94 -9.13
CA LEU A 90 8.64 5.52 -8.80
C LEU A 90 8.72 6.92 -8.19
N ALA A 91 9.82 7.26 -7.49
CA ALA A 91 10.04 8.61 -6.98
C ALA A 91 10.41 9.58 -8.10
N TRP A 92 11.23 9.16 -9.06
CA TRP A 92 11.65 9.98 -10.21
C TRP A 92 10.59 10.11 -11.30
N GLY A 93 9.79 9.07 -11.57
CA GLY A 93 8.66 9.13 -12.52
C GLY A 93 7.49 10.01 -12.07
N ARG A 94 7.63 10.72 -10.95
CA ARG A 94 6.64 11.67 -10.40
C ARG A 94 7.12 13.13 -10.41
N GLY A 95 8.22 13.42 -11.10
CA GLY A 95 8.71 14.78 -11.39
C GLY A 95 7.96 15.44 -12.53
#